data_AF-A0A9D4FKM1-F1
#
_entry.id   AF-A0A9D4FKM1-F1
#
_cell.length_a   1.000
_cell.length_b   1.000
_cell.length_c   1.000
_cell.angle_alpha   90.00
_cell.angle_beta   90.00
_cell.angle_gamma   90.00
#
_symmetry.space_group_name_H-M   'P 1'
#
loop_
_entity.id
_entity.type
_entity.pdbx_description
1 polymer ?
#
loop_
_entity_poly.entity_id
_entity_poly.type
_entity_poly.pdbx_seq_one_letter_code
_entity_poly.pdbx_strand_id
1 'polypeptide(L)'
;MLQDENIPEPEKEIPWERYEYVNIDVKGCTKRKLMLIKQKTAAKEMFTYFRSQLESFTQHQFSANWQINQLNVLKQCLPENTCLVINDYLENYRCIEKDELQSGYFGKNEVSIHVSVIYHHAVDEYEHLNENELVSELIFCISPDGTHDHFFVAKDQ
;
A
#
# COMPACT_ATOMS: atom_id res chain seq x y z
N MET A 1 61.25 9.38 22.55
CA MET A 1 60.10 8.57 22.15
C MET A 1 58.86 9.35 22.56
N LEU A 2 58.36 10.19 21.67
CA LEU A 2 57.09 10.89 21.88
C LEU A 2 56.00 9.95 21.37
N GLN A 3 55.00 9.72 22.22
CA GLN A 3 53.87 8.87 21.91
C GLN A 3 53.04 9.56 20.84
N ASP A 4 52.88 8.92 19.68
CA ASP A 4 51.93 9.35 18.67
C ASP A 4 50.53 9.27 19.28
N GLU A 5 49.95 10.42 19.57
CA GLU A 5 48.53 10.56 19.86
C GLU A 5 47.78 10.10 18.61
N ASN A 6 47.10 8.95 18.73
CA ASN A 6 46.26 8.39 17.69
C ASN A 6 45.03 9.28 17.54
N ILE A 7 45.14 10.36 16.76
CA ILE A 7 44.02 11.22 16.36
C ILE A 7 43.09 10.35 15.52
N PRO A 8 41.83 10.10 15.93
CA PRO A 8 40.90 9.34 15.12
C PRO A 8 40.72 10.06 13.78
N GLU A 9 41.02 9.39 12.67
CA GLU A 9 40.71 9.93 11.35
C GLU A 9 39.21 10.28 11.27
N PRO A 10 38.84 11.43 10.66
CA PRO A 10 37.44 11.80 10.53
C PRO A 10 36.69 10.70 9.78
N GLU A 11 35.66 10.14 10.43
CA GLU A 11 34.90 9.02 9.90
C GLU A 11 34.31 9.41 8.54
N LYS A 12 34.68 8.67 7.49
CA LYS A 12 34.32 9.01 6.11
C LYS A 12 32.81 8.96 5.95
N GLU A 13 32.22 10.13 5.69
CA GLU A 13 30.81 10.22 5.38
C GLU A 13 30.51 9.66 3.99
N ILE A 14 29.45 8.85 3.90
CA ILE A 14 28.95 8.27 2.67
C ILE A 14 27.59 8.89 2.30
N PRO A 15 27.37 9.25 1.01
CA PRO A 15 26.06 9.67 0.54
C PRO A 15 25.15 8.44 0.34
N TRP A 16 23.91 8.54 0.80
CA TRP A 16 22.89 7.50 0.62
C TRP A 16 21.48 8.13 0.61
N GLU A 17 20.45 7.34 0.32
CA GLU A 17 19.08 7.84 0.20
C GLU A 17 18.12 7.00 1.05
N ARG A 18 17.11 7.64 1.64
CA ARG A 18 16.03 6.96 2.37
C ARG A 18 14.69 7.62 2.18
N TYR A 19 13.63 6.84 2.31
CA TYR A 19 12.28 7.36 2.37
C TYR A 19 11.98 7.88 3.78
N GLU A 20 11.48 9.11 3.87
CA GLU A 20 11.13 9.72 5.14
C GLU A 20 9.91 10.63 4.96
N TYR A 21 9.05 10.67 5.98
CA TYR A 21 7.87 11.52 5.96
C TYR A 21 8.28 12.96 6.28
N VAL A 22 8.12 13.84 5.30
CA VAL A 22 8.39 15.27 5.43
C VAL A 22 7.08 16.04 5.49
N ASN A 23 7.03 17.03 6.36
CA ASN A 23 5.94 18.00 6.40
C ASN A 23 6.19 19.08 5.36
N ILE A 24 5.30 19.19 4.37
CA ILE A 24 5.38 20.19 3.32
C ILE A 24 4.22 21.17 3.52
N ASP A 25 4.55 22.46 3.63
CA ASP A 25 3.54 23.51 3.65
C ASP A 25 3.10 23.85 2.23
N VAL A 26 1.86 23.49 1.91
CA VAL A 26 1.23 23.86 0.64
C VAL A 26 0.08 24.80 0.95
N LYS A 27 0.23 26.08 0.60
CA LYS A 27 -0.80 27.12 0.76
C LYS A 27 -1.37 27.21 2.19
N GLY A 28 -0.51 27.14 3.20
CA GLY A 28 -0.89 27.26 4.62
C GLY A 28 -1.47 25.98 5.25
N CYS A 29 -1.51 24.86 4.51
CA CYS A 29 -1.80 23.54 5.06
C CYS A 29 -0.54 22.68 5.07
N THR A 30 -0.12 22.23 6.25
CA THR A 30 0.96 21.27 6.41
C THR A 30 0.47 19.88 6.01
N LYS A 31 1.07 19.31 4.96
CA LYS A 31 0.79 17.94 4.52
C LYS A 31 2.00 17.04 4.77
N ARG A 32 1.76 15.88 5.38
CA ARG A 32 2.77 14.83 5.56
C ARG A 32 2.91 14.06 4.25
N LYS A 33 4.12 14.02 3.67
CA LYS A 33 4.39 13.32 2.42
C LYS A 33 5.66 12.45 2.57
N LEU A 34 5.60 11.21 2.10
CA LEU A 34 6.78 10.36 2.01
C LEU A 34 7.65 10.84 0.84
N MET A 35 8.93 11.12 1.09
CA MET A 35 9.88 11.59 0.08
C MET A 35 11.20 10.85 0.18
N LEU A 36 11.89 10.71 -0.95
CA LEU A 36 13.26 10.22 -0.99
C LEU A 36 14.21 11.36 -0.61
N ILE A 37 14.91 11.21 0.50
CA ILE A 37 15.84 12.20 1.05
C ILE A 37 17.27 11.71 0.88
N LYS A 38 18.15 12.60 0.39
CA LYS A 38 19.60 12.38 0.35
C LYS A 38 20.20 12.65 1.72
N GLN A 39 20.90 11.65 2.25
CA GLN A 39 21.61 11.69 3.52
C GLN A 39 23.11 11.60 3.26
N LYS A 40 23.88 12.13 4.21
CA LYS A 40 25.34 12.02 4.21
C LYS A 40 25.78 11.79 5.65
N THR A 41 26.14 10.55 5.96
CA THR A 41 26.42 10.11 7.34
C THR A 41 27.61 9.16 7.36
N ALA A 42 28.13 8.84 8.54
CA ALA A 42 29.07 7.73 8.70
C ALA A 42 28.43 6.41 8.24
N ALA A 43 29.26 5.47 7.77
CA ALA A 43 28.80 4.15 7.31
C ALA A 43 28.06 3.39 8.43
N LYS A 44 28.52 3.52 9.67
CA LYS A 44 27.90 2.93 10.85
C LYS A 44 26.44 3.35 11.03
N GLU A 45 26.14 4.64 10.81
CA GLU A 45 24.77 5.16 10.94
C GLU A 45 23.86 4.62 9.85
N MET A 46 24.35 4.54 8.60
CA MET A 46 23.62 3.92 7.50
C MET A 46 23.27 2.46 7.80
N PHE A 47 24.23 1.67 8.29
CA PHE A 47 23.99 0.27 8.66
C PHE A 47 23.03 0.12 9.84
N THR A 48 23.10 1.03 10.81
CA THR A 48 22.18 1.05 11.94
C THR A 48 20.75 1.29 11.47
N TYR A 49 20.55 2.26 10.57
CA TYR A 49 19.25 2.51 9.94
C TYR A 49 18.77 1.30 9.12
N PHE A 50 19.63 0.72 8.29
CA PHE A 50 19.27 -0.46 7.50
C PHE A 50 18.81 -1.62 8.39
N ARG A 51 19.53 -1.87 9.50
CA ARG A 51 19.15 -2.91 10.47
C ARG A 51 17.78 -2.66 11.08
N SER A 52 17.45 -1.40 11.40
CA SER A 52 16.12 -1.08 11.93
C SER A 52 15.00 -1.31 10.91
N GLN A 53 15.27 -1.16 9.61
CA GLN A 53 14.31 -1.48 8.55
C GLN A 53 14.09 -2.99 8.38
N LEU A 54 15.10 -3.81 8.66
CA LEU A 54 14.97 -5.27 8.58
C LEU A 54 13.99 -5.82 9.63
N GLU A 55 13.91 -5.19 10.80
CA GLU A 55 12.99 -5.62 11.86
C GLU A 55 11.53 -5.56 11.38
N SER A 56 11.08 -4.42 10.86
CA SER A 56 9.72 -4.30 10.31
C SER A 56 9.54 -5.11 9.03
N PHE A 57 10.55 -5.14 8.14
CA PHE A 57 10.48 -5.86 6.88
C PHE A 57 10.21 -7.36 7.07
N THR A 58 10.86 -8.00 8.04
CA THR A 58 10.65 -9.44 8.29
C THR A 58 9.22 -9.75 8.73
N GLN A 59 8.64 -8.89 9.57
CA GLN A 59 7.24 -9.01 9.98
C GLN A 59 6.29 -8.81 8.80
N HIS A 60 6.50 -7.76 8.00
CA HIS A 60 5.68 -7.52 6.80
C HIS A 60 5.76 -8.68 5.81
N GLN A 61 6.97 -9.20 5.56
CA GLN A 61 7.18 -10.32 4.66
C GLN A 61 6.50 -11.60 5.17
N PHE A 62 6.60 -11.88 6.47
CA PHE A 62 5.91 -13.01 7.09
C PHE A 62 4.40 -12.88 6.92
N SER A 63 3.82 -11.73 7.27
CA SER A 63 2.38 -11.47 7.16
C SER A 63 1.89 -11.62 5.71
N ALA A 64 2.60 -11.04 4.74
CA ALA A 64 2.26 -11.17 3.32
C ALA A 64 2.27 -12.63 2.85
N ASN A 65 3.34 -13.38 3.18
CA ASN A 65 3.45 -14.79 2.83
C ASN A 65 2.34 -15.62 3.49
N TRP A 66 2.07 -15.36 4.77
CA TRP A 66 1.03 -16.06 5.51
C TRP A 66 -0.36 -15.79 4.93
N GLN A 67 -0.71 -14.53 4.66
CA GLN A 67 -1.98 -14.13 4.06
C GLN A 67 -2.20 -14.78 2.69
N ILE A 68 -1.17 -14.78 1.82
CA ILE A 68 -1.24 -15.45 0.51
C ILE A 68 -1.46 -16.95 0.67
N ASN A 69 -0.76 -17.59 1.62
CA ASN A 69 -0.95 -19.01 1.88
C ASN A 69 -2.37 -19.32 2.40
N GLN A 70 -2.92 -18.51 3.31
CA GLN A 70 -4.30 -18.67 3.77
C GLN A 70 -5.28 -18.50 2.62
N LEU A 71 -5.08 -17.49 1.76
CA LEU A 71 -5.91 -17.26 0.59
C LEU A 71 -5.90 -18.44 -0.38
N ASN A 72 -4.73 -19.01 -0.65
CA ASN A 72 -4.59 -20.17 -1.53
C ASN A 72 -5.30 -21.40 -0.96
N VAL A 73 -5.18 -21.64 0.36
CA VAL A 73 -5.91 -22.73 1.04
C VAL A 73 -7.42 -22.50 0.94
N LEU A 74 -7.90 -21.28 1.16
CA LEU A 74 -9.33 -20.94 1.05
C LEU A 74 -9.86 -21.17 -0.37
N LYS A 75 -9.08 -20.83 -1.41
CA LYS A 75 -9.47 -21.11 -2.81
C LYS A 75 -9.53 -22.61 -3.10
N GLN A 76 -8.60 -23.40 -2.56
CA GLN A 76 -8.57 -24.85 -2.76
C GLN A 76 -9.69 -25.58 -2.00
N CYS A 77 -10.11 -25.03 -0.86
CA CYS A 77 -11.09 -25.64 0.03
C CYS A 77 -12.37 -24.79 0.14
N LEU A 78 -12.74 -24.06 -0.92
CA LEU A 78 -13.91 -23.21 -0.91
C LEU A 78 -15.18 -24.07 -0.76
N PRO A 79 -16.03 -23.85 0.26
CA PRO A 79 -17.26 -24.61 0.42
C PRO A 79 -18.26 -24.36 -0.73
N GLU A 80 -19.09 -25.35 -1.04
CA GLU A 80 -20.22 -25.19 -1.96
C GLU A 80 -21.17 -24.06 -1.49
N ASN A 81 -21.78 -23.36 -2.45
CA ASN A 81 -22.69 -22.22 -2.20
C ASN A 81 -22.07 -21.07 -1.40
N THR A 82 -20.74 -20.97 -1.39
CA THR A 82 -20.02 -19.82 -0.82
C THR A 82 -19.13 -19.17 -1.87
N CYS A 83 -18.80 -17.90 -1.63
CA CYS A 83 -17.83 -17.18 -2.44
C CYS A 83 -16.78 -16.54 -1.54
N LEU A 84 -15.59 -16.36 -2.11
CA LEU A 84 -14.47 -15.66 -1.50
C LEU A 84 -14.34 -14.31 -2.20
N VAL A 85 -14.52 -13.23 -1.45
CA VAL A 85 -14.45 -11.85 -1.96
C VAL A 85 -13.18 -11.18 -1.43
N ILE A 86 -12.34 -10.71 -2.34
CA ILE A 86 -11.19 -9.86 -2.03
C ILE A 86 -11.57 -8.46 -2.49
N ASN A 87 -11.85 -7.56 -1.54
CA ASN A 87 -12.13 -6.16 -1.83
C ASN A 87 -10.92 -5.30 -1.50
N ASP A 88 -10.57 -4.39 -2.41
CA ASP A 88 -9.51 -3.41 -2.22
C ASP A 88 -9.97 -2.02 -2.67
N TYR A 89 -9.45 -1.00 -1.99
CA TYR A 89 -9.66 0.39 -2.35
C TYR A 89 -8.61 0.80 -3.39
N LEU A 90 -9.06 1.30 -4.54
CA LEU A 90 -8.16 1.70 -5.61
C LEU A 90 -7.68 3.13 -5.42
N GLU A 91 -8.60 4.09 -5.57
CA GLU A 91 -8.35 5.53 -5.43
C GLU A 91 -9.66 6.34 -5.38
N ASN A 92 -9.54 7.61 -5.00
CA ASN A 92 -10.59 8.60 -5.18
C ASN A 92 -10.42 9.24 -6.56
N TYR A 93 -11.39 9.04 -7.43
CA TYR A 93 -11.44 9.64 -8.76
C TYR A 93 -12.12 11.00 -8.69
N ARG A 94 -11.42 12.04 -9.14
CA ARG A 94 -12.00 13.37 -9.26
C ARG A 94 -12.77 13.48 -10.57
N CYS A 95 -14.10 13.60 -10.46
CA CYS A 95 -14.97 13.86 -11.58
C CYS A 95 -14.78 15.32 -12.01
N ILE A 96 -14.09 15.52 -13.14
CA ILE A 96 -13.96 16.84 -13.77
C ILE A 96 -15.05 16.91 -14.84
N GLU A 97 -16.05 17.76 -14.63
CA GLU A 97 -17.05 18.04 -15.65
C GLU A 97 -16.41 18.82 -16.81
N LYS A 98 -16.67 18.38 -18.05
CA LYS A 98 -16.00 18.92 -19.24
C LYS A 98 -16.48 20.32 -19.66
N ASP A 99 -17.64 20.79 -19.19
CA ASP A 99 -18.32 22.00 -19.70
C ASP A 99 -18.94 22.88 -18.59
N GLU A 100 -18.30 23.07 -17.43
CA GLU A 100 -18.83 23.98 -16.39
C GLU A 100 -18.30 25.42 -16.47
N LEU A 101 -19.22 26.35 -16.22
CA LEU A 101 -18.94 27.73 -15.81
C LEU A 101 -18.03 27.72 -14.57
N GLN A 102 -17.16 28.72 -14.44
CA GLN A 102 -16.12 28.83 -13.40
C GLN A 102 -16.59 28.60 -11.95
N SER A 103 -17.90 28.68 -11.68
CA SER A 103 -18.56 28.34 -10.41
C SER A 103 -18.45 26.86 -10.00
N GLY A 104 -18.32 25.93 -10.94
CA GLY A 104 -18.12 24.49 -10.69
C GLY A 104 -16.75 24.14 -10.09
N TYR A 105 -15.77 25.06 -10.20
CA TYR A 105 -14.41 24.88 -9.72
C TYR A 105 -14.29 24.61 -8.20
N PHE A 106 -15.30 25.00 -7.42
CA PHE A 106 -15.35 24.80 -5.97
C PHE A 106 -16.02 23.49 -5.54
N GLY A 107 -16.69 22.78 -6.47
CA GLY A 107 -17.23 21.44 -6.22
C GLY A 107 -16.13 20.39 -6.35
N LYS A 108 -15.66 19.83 -5.22
CA LYS A 108 -14.86 18.61 -5.25
C LYS A 108 -15.80 17.41 -5.37
N ASN A 109 -16.26 17.14 -6.59
CA ASN A 109 -16.99 15.91 -6.86
C ASN A 109 -15.96 14.78 -7.03
N GLU A 110 -15.65 14.09 -5.93
CA GLU A 110 -14.79 12.92 -5.91
C GLU A 110 -15.66 11.69 -5.62
N VAL A 111 -15.37 10.58 -6.30
CA VAL A 111 -15.98 9.27 -6.05
C VAL A 111 -14.88 8.28 -5.69
N SER A 112 -15.14 7.38 -4.73
CA SER A 112 -14.20 6.29 -4.45
C SER A 112 -14.43 5.15 -5.41
N ILE A 113 -13.31 4.59 -5.91
CA ILE A 113 -13.30 3.39 -6.74
C ILE A 113 -12.76 2.25 -5.89
N HIS A 114 -13.54 1.18 -5.82
CA HIS A 114 -13.17 -0.08 -5.15
C HIS A 114 -13.18 -1.20 -6.18
N VAL A 115 -12.26 -2.14 -6.00
CA VAL A 115 -12.14 -3.32 -6.86
C VAL A 115 -12.36 -4.57 -6.01
N SER A 116 -13.28 -5.41 -6.44
CA SER A 116 -13.59 -6.68 -5.81
C SER A 116 -13.26 -7.82 -6.76
N VAL A 117 -12.44 -8.76 -6.32
CA VAL A 117 -12.23 -10.05 -6.99
C VAL A 117 -13.06 -11.09 -6.24
N ILE A 118 -13.99 -11.72 -6.95
CA ILE A 118 -14.87 -12.75 -6.38
C ILE A 118 -14.46 -14.10 -6.94
N TYR A 119 -14.25 -15.07 -6.06
CA TYR A 119 -14.07 -16.47 -6.41
C TYR A 119 -15.29 -17.27 -5.97
N HIS A 120 -15.86 -18.06 -6.87
CA HIS A 120 -16.98 -18.96 -6.57
C HIS A 120 -16.85 -20.24 -7.39
N HIS A 121 -17.61 -21.26 -7.01
CA HIS A 121 -17.74 -22.47 -7.82
C HIS A 121 -18.56 -22.19 -9.07
N ALA A 122 -18.20 -22.87 -10.16
CA ALA A 122 -18.91 -22.72 -11.41
C ALA A 122 -20.36 -23.18 -11.30
N VAL A 123 -21.25 -22.48 -12.00
CA VAL A 123 -22.67 -22.85 -12.06
C VAL A 123 -22.94 -23.49 -13.42
N ASP A 124 -23.26 -24.78 -13.42
CA ASP A 124 -23.42 -25.61 -14.63
C ASP A 124 -24.41 -24.99 -15.64
N GLU A 125 -25.47 -24.35 -15.13
CA GLU A 125 -26.51 -23.69 -15.94
C GLU A 125 -26.01 -22.52 -16.80
N TYR A 126 -24.89 -21.89 -16.43
CA TYR A 126 -24.42 -20.66 -17.07
C TYR A 126 -23.04 -20.79 -17.71
N GLU A 127 -22.17 -21.63 -17.17
CA GLU A 127 -20.74 -21.62 -17.51
C GLU A 127 -20.29 -22.87 -18.27
N HIS A 128 -21.10 -23.95 -18.27
CA HIS A 128 -20.76 -25.24 -18.89
C HIS A 128 -19.39 -25.79 -18.46
N LEU A 129 -18.96 -25.43 -17.25
CA LEU A 129 -17.76 -25.93 -16.58
C LEU A 129 -18.15 -27.01 -15.58
N ASN A 130 -17.18 -27.79 -15.10
CA ASN A 130 -17.45 -28.71 -14.00
C ASN A 130 -17.85 -27.91 -12.75
N GLU A 131 -18.88 -28.34 -12.01
CA GLU A 131 -19.38 -27.67 -10.79
C GLU A 131 -18.30 -27.42 -9.70
N ASN A 132 -17.16 -28.12 -9.79
CA ASN A 132 -16.03 -27.97 -8.86
C ASN A 132 -14.92 -27.04 -9.37
N GLU A 133 -15.10 -26.41 -10.53
CA GLU A 133 -14.14 -25.46 -11.07
C GLU A 133 -14.33 -24.08 -10.45
N LEU A 134 -13.24 -23.47 -10.00
CA LEU A 134 -13.27 -22.16 -9.38
C LEU A 134 -13.23 -21.06 -10.46
N VAL A 135 -14.28 -20.25 -10.52
CA VAL A 135 -14.37 -19.10 -11.42
C VAL A 135 -13.97 -17.83 -10.67
N SER A 136 -13.37 -16.88 -11.39
CA SER A 136 -13.01 -15.57 -10.84
C SER A 136 -13.68 -14.44 -11.62
N GLU A 137 -14.37 -13.57 -10.90
CA GLU A 137 -15.01 -12.37 -11.44
C GLU A 137 -14.36 -11.11 -10.88
N LEU A 138 -14.41 -10.04 -11.68
CA LEU A 138 -13.91 -8.72 -11.30
C LEU A 138 -15.06 -7.72 -11.29
N ILE A 139 -15.31 -7.10 -10.14
CA ILE A 139 -16.35 -6.09 -9.98
C ILE A 139 -15.70 -4.76 -9.59
N PHE A 140 -16.09 -3.69 -10.30
CA PHE A 140 -15.75 -2.32 -9.95
C PHE A 140 -16.93 -1.68 -9.24
N CYS A 141 -16.71 -1.19 -8.02
CA CYS A 141 -17.69 -0.47 -7.23
C CYS A 141 -17.31 1.00 -7.19
N ILE A 142 -18.21 1.87 -7.64
CA ILE A 142 -18.05 3.32 -7.60
C ILE A 142 -19.01 3.86 -6.54
N SER A 143 -18.48 4.58 -5.56
CA SER A 143 -19.27 5.13 -4.46
C SER A 143 -19.07 6.66 -4.36
N PRO A 144 -20.14 7.42 -4.04
CA PRO A 144 -20.01 8.84 -3.73
C PRO A 144 -19.37 9.08 -2.35
N ASP A 145 -19.11 8.02 -1.57
CA ASP A 145 -18.40 8.14 -0.30
C ASP A 145 -16.92 8.42 -0.55
N GLY A 146 -16.51 9.66 -0.28
CA GLY A 146 -15.12 10.10 -0.39
C GLY A 146 -14.30 9.84 0.88
N THR A 147 -14.88 9.23 1.92
CA THR A 147 -14.10 8.82 3.08
C THR A 147 -13.16 7.68 2.69
N HIS A 148 -11.88 7.87 2.95
CA HIS A 148 -10.89 6.81 2.73
C HIS A 148 -11.28 5.67 3.66
N ASP A 149 -11.66 4.54 3.09
CA ASP A 149 -12.25 3.46 3.87
C ASP A 149 -11.15 2.72 4.65
N HIS A 150 -10.78 3.31 5.79
CA HIS A 150 -9.75 2.81 6.69
C HIS A 150 -10.09 1.43 7.28
N PHE A 151 -11.30 0.91 7.05
CA PHE A 151 -11.71 -0.43 7.49
C PHE A 151 -11.10 -1.54 6.62
N PHE A 152 -10.67 -1.24 5.39
CA PHE A 152 -10.06 -2.23 4.48
C PHE A 152 -8.53 -2.27 4.54
N VAL A 153 -7.90 -1.38 5.31
CA VAL A 153 -6.43 -1.35 5.48
C VAL A 153 -6.06 -2.00 6.80
N ALA A 154 -5.12 -2.96 6.76
CA ALA A 154 -4.53 -3.51 7.97
C ALA A 154 -3.91 -2.37 8.80
N LYS A 155 -4.40 -2.16 10.02
CA LYS A 155 -3.77 -1.23 10.96
C LYS A 155 -2.49 -1.90 11.46
N ASP A 156 -1.34 -1.31 11.16
CA ASP A 156 -0.09 -1.68 11.82
C ASP A 156 -0.30 -1.47 13.34
N GLN A 157 -0.19 -2.56 14.11
CA GLN A 157 -0.17 -2.55 15.58
C GLN A 157 1.21 -2.19 16.09
#